data_AF-A0A1X1ZZJ8-F1
#
_entry.id   AF-A0A1X1ZZJ8-F1
#
_cell.length_a   1.000
_cell.length_b   1.000
_cell.length_c   1.000
_cell.angle_alpha   90.00
_cell.angle_beta   90.00
_cell.angle_gamma   90.00
#
_symmetry.space_group_name_H-M   'P 1'
#
loop_
_entity.id
_entity.type
_entity.pdbx_description
1 polymer ?
#
loop_
_entity_poly.entity_id
_entity_poly.type
_entity_poly.pdbx_seq_one_letter_code
_entity_poly.pdbx_strand_id
1 'polypeptide(L)'
;MLREAVRTENDVPDRDRTEPLTKAEFDDLLTRVFGQRFTSLDAPTDGQISRRTWNPDAQTGGQRSQREQRIVDVTLRDVLAITFDLPDEAKQSWLTILDALTLKTGWDKFAAQLDNLGLETTPQSGYFWSALLAALSATAPHITLTEFHPDLPGSEGVADAIRRVVTDGKDHGGQEIRGYDVFGMWCMPRHGKPTPIRETAHPEAVHIGADLIGDAANLAAGKGLAQGEFLLLTQIVGAAVSADLWHQPASVRYLLTAAVTGLRAAAGQHRADGVRFSLDGQTPDTDDIKKKKTKKKKADKTETAASPGRGENLPVERLIAEELGARWRTRQHWGPRGPDQDRG
;
A
#
# COMPACT_ATOMS: atom_id res chain seq x y z
N MET A 1 16.02 0.24 -5.28
CA MET A 1 14.99 1.14 -5.81
C MET A 1 14.82 2.38 -4.93
N LEU A 2 14.00 2.41 -3.86
CA LEU A 2 13.86 3.63 -3.01
C LEU A 2 15.18 4.14 -2.41
N ARG A 3 16.10 3.24 -2.11
CA ARG A 3 17.43 3.54 -1.57
C ARG A 3 18.35 4.32 -2.53
N GLU A 4 18.13 4.20 -3.84
CA GLU A 4 18.89 4.97 -4.84
C GLU A 4 18.26 6.35 -5.10
N ALA A 5 17.00 6.53 -4.67
CA ALA A 5 16.16 7.71 -4.90
C ALA A 5 16.29 8.81 -3.84
N VAL A 6 16.74 8.44 -2.64
CA VAL A 6 16.72 9.28 -1.43
C VAL A 6 18.14 9.67 -0.98
N ARG A 7 19.13 9.56 -1.89
CA ARG A 7 20.53 9.89 -1.57
C ARG A 7 20.69 11.41 -1.44
N THR A 8 20.82 11.90 -0.20
CA THR A 8 21.45 13.19 0.08
C THR A 8 22.95 12.98 0.28
N GLU A 9 23.76 14.04 0.12
CA GLU A 9 25.24 14.04 0.14
C GLU A 9 25.89 13.34 1.35
N ASN A 10 25.14 13.09 2.44
CA ASN A 10 25.68 12.55 3.69
C ASN A 10 25.32 11.09 4.01
N ASP A 11 24.56 10.37 3.19
CA ASP A 11 24.18 8.97 3.48
C ASP A 11 24.46 8.05 2.28
N VAL A 12 25.67 7.46 2.27
CA VAL A 12 26.15 6.54 1.22
C VAL A 12 25.51 5.16 1.36
N PRO A 13 24.99 4.57 0.27
CA PRO A 13 25.53 3.28 -0.17
C PRO A 13 25.27 2.83 -1.63
N ASP A 14 26.32 2.62 -2.42
CA ASP A 14 26.74 1.29 -2.92
C ASP A 14 28.22 1.40 -3.35
N ARG A 15 29.05 0.38 -3.08
CA ARG A 15 30.48 0.50 -2.72
C ARG A 15 31.42 1.31 -3.64
N ASP A 16 31.05 1.60 -4.88
CA ASP A 16 31.91 2.34 -5.84
C ASP A 16 31.21 3.46 -6.65
N ARG A 17 29.89 3.71 -6.49
CA ARG A 17 29.20 4.76 -7.27
C ARG A 17 28.95 6.01 -6.42
N THR A 18 29.65 7.09 -6.75
CA THR A 18 29.63 8.38 -6.03
C THR A 18 28.42 9.26 -6.33
N GLU A 19 27.76 9.09 -7.48
CA GLU A 19 26.66 9.95 -7.92
C GLU A 19 25.27 9.33 -7.65
N PRO A 20 24.27 10.14 -7.24
CA PRO A 20 22.86 9.73 -7.20
C PRO A 20 22.35 9.30 -8.58
N LEU A 21 21.29 8.47 -8.62
CA LEU A 21 20.61 8.21 -9.89
C LEU A 21 19.99 9.50 -10.43
N THR A 22 20.02 9.67 -11.74
CA THR A 22 19.17 10.64 -12.41
C THR A 22 17.73 10.13 -12.47
N LYS A 23 16.79 11.06 -12.65
CA LYS A 23 15.36 10.73 -12.86
C LYS A 23 15.14 9.75 -14.01
N ALA A 24 15.89 9.91 -15.12
CA ALA A 24 15.78 9.04 -16.27
C ALA A 24 16.24 7.61 -15.95
N GLU A 25 17.38 7.45 -15.28
CA GLU A 25 17.88 6.13 -14.87
C GLU A 25 16.94 5.44 -13.88
N PHE A 26 16.33 6.20 -12.98
CA PHE A 26 15.34 5.66 -12.06
C PHE A 26 14.05 5.25 -12.78
N ASP A 27 13.56 6.04 -13.75
CA ASP A 27 12.39 5.66 -14.55
C ASP A 27 12.66 4.43 -15.42
N ASP A 28 13.88 4.26 -15.94
CA ASP A 28 14.32 3.05 -16.64
C ASP A 28 14.32 1.82 -15.71
N LEU A 29 14.81 1.99 -14.48
CA LEU A 29 14.75 0.95 -13.45
C LEU A 29 13.30 0.57 -13.13
N LEU A 30 12.42 1.56 -12.92
CA LEU A 30 10.99 1.32 -12.70
C LEU A 30 10.35 0.64 -13.91
N THR A 31 10.73 1.01 -15.13
CA THR A 31 10.22 0.38 -16.36
C THR A 31 10.65 -1.07 -16.48
N ARG A 32 11.86 -1.41 -16.04
CA ARG A 32 12.34 -2.80 -16.00
C ARG A 32 11.58 -3.66 -14.99
N VAL A 33 11.22 -3.09 -13.84
CA VAL A 33 10.58 -3.83 -12.74
C VAL A 33 9.06 -3.90 -12.88
N PHE A 34 8.42 -2.79 -13.28
CA PHE A 34 6.96 -2.63 -13.33
C PHE A 34 6.39 -2.49 -14.74
N GLY A 35 7.24 -2.42 -15.77
CA GLY A 35 6.81 -2.05 -17.10
C GLY A 35 6.60 -0.54 -17.24
N GLN A 36 6.09 -0.15 -18.41
CA GLN A 36 5.88 1.24 -18.76
C GLN A 36 4.85 1.93 -17.87
N ARG A 37 4.95 3.26 -17.82
CA ARG A 37 3.97 4.14 -17.19
C ARG A 37 2.67 4.16 -18.00
N PHE A 38 1.80 3.17 -17.78
CA PHE A 38 0.50 3.13 -18.46
C PHE A 38 -0.44 4.21 -17.90
N THR A 39 -1.10 4.93 -18.80
CA THR A 39 -2.15 5.91 -18.46
C THR A 39 -3.56 5.40 -18.78
N SER A 40 -3.68 4.18 -19.29
CA SER A 40 -4.94 3.50 -19.58
C SER A 40 -4.97 2.10 -18.94
N LEU A 41 -6.18 1.60 -18.71
CA LEU A 41 -6.45 0.25 -18.24
C LEU A 41 -6.68 -0.75 -19.38
N ASP A 42 -6.68 -0.30 -20.63
CA ASP A 42 -6.83 -1.12 -21.84
C ASP A 42 -5.56 -1.91 -22.16
N ALA A 43 -5.66 -2.91 -23.05
CA ALA A 43 -4.51 -3.73 -23.44
C ALA A 43 -3.27 -2.88 -23.81
N PRO A 44 -2.05 -3.29 -23.43
CA PRO A 44 -0.84 -2.62 -23.91
C PRO A 44 -0.84 -2.61 -25.43
N THR A 45 -0.44 -1.49 -26.03
CA THR A 45 -0.17 -1.46 -27.47
C THR A 45 1.13 -2.21 -27.78
N ASP A 46 1.30 -2.58 -29.04
CA ASP A 46 2.50 -3.29 -29.49
C ASP A 46 3.78 -2.55 -29.08
N GLY A 47 4.72 -3.29 -28.47
CA GLY A 47 5.99 -2.77 -27.97
C GLY A 47 5.94 -2.17 -26.55
N GLN A 48 4.77 -2.03 -25.92
CA GLN A 48 4.70 -1.59 -24.53
C GLN A 48 5.08 -2.71 -23.56
N ILE A 49 6.04 -2.44 -22.69
CA ILE A 49 6.51 -3.40 -21.69
C ILE A 49 5.52 -3.43 -20.51
N SER A 50 4.96 -4.60 -20.23
CA SER A 50 4.12 -4.85 -19.05
C SER A 50 4.87 -5.78 -18.10
N ARG A 51 4.83 -5.50 -16.78
CA ARG A 51 5.41 -6.40 -15.75
C ARG A 51 4.90 -7.83 -15.87
N ARG A 52 3.60 -7.96 -16.16
CA ARG A 52 2.90 -9.25 -16.23
C ARG A 52 2.42 -9.49 -17.65
N THR A 53 2.41 -10.77 -18.04
CA THR A 53 1.87 -11.20 -19.33
C THR A 53 0.42 -10.77 -19.46
N TRP A 54 0.13 -10.00 -20.51
CA TRP A 54 -1.23 -9.60 -20.84
C TRP A 54 -1.81 -10.59 -21.86
N ASN A 55 -2.92 -11.23 -21.53
CA ASN A 55 -3.63 -12.13 -22.46
C ASN A 55 -4.88 -11.39 -23.01
N PRO A 56 -4.86 -10.94 -24.28
CA PRO A 56 -6.00 -10.23 -24.88
C PRO A 56 -7.24 -11.12 -25.00
N ASP A 57 -7.05 -12.43 -25.15
CA ASP A 57 -8.12 -13.43 -25.29
C ASP A 57 -8.59 -13.98 -23.94
N ALA A 58 -8.17 -13.37 -22.83
CA ALA A 58 -8.64 -13.78 -21.52
C ALA A 58 -10.16 -13.67 -21.43
N GLN A 59 -10.80 -14.65 -20.80
CA GLN A 59 -12.22 -14.55 -20.48
C GLN A 59 -12.47 -13.37 -19.51
N THR A 60 -13.73 -12.96 -19.36
CA THR A 60 -14.12 -11.82 -18.52
C THR A 60 -13.48 -11.81 -17.13
N GLY A 61 -13.34 -12.99 -16.48
CA GLY A 61 -12.66 -13.10 -15.19
C GLY A 61 -11.15 -12.79 -15.24
N GLY A 62 -10.47 -13.25 -16.30
CA GLY A 62 -9.06 -13.01 -16.55
C GLY A 62 -8.77 -11.57 -16.99
N GLN A 63 -9.60 -10.98 -17.86
CA GLN A 63 -9.51 -9.56 -18.23
C GLN A 63 -9.60 -8.66 -16.99
N ARG A 64 -10.55 -8.96 -16.09
CA ARG A 64 -10.67 -8.25 -14.81
C ARG A 64 -9.43 -8.40 -13.95
N SER A 65 -8.90 -9.62 -13.84
CA SER A 65 -7.67 -9.89 -13.08
C SER A 65 -6.49 -9.06 -13.59
N GLN A 66 -6.32 -8.98 -14.91
CA GLN A 66 -5.25 -8.20 -15.54
C GLN A 66 -5.43 -6.70 -15.29
N ARG A 67 -6.67 -6.20 -15.33
CA ARG A 67 -6.98 -4.80 -14.99
C ARG A 67 -6.67 -4.47 -13.53
N GLU A 68 -6.99 -5.36 -12.59
CA GLU A 68 -6.67 -5.21 -11.17
C GLU A 68 -5.15 -5.18 -10.93
N GLN A 69 -4.42 -6.11 -11.56
CA GLN A 69 -2.95 -6.13 -11.51
C GLN A 69 -2.36 -4.83 -12.05
N ARG A 70 -2.86 -4.33 -13.19
CA ARG A 70 -2.38 -3.07 -13.76
C ARG A 70 -2.61 -1.89 -12.82
N ILE A 71 -3.78 -1.79 -12.19
CA ILE A 71 -4.07 -0.71 -11.22
C ILE A 71 -3.02 -0.71 -10.12
N VAL A 72 -2.73 -1.88 -9.53
CA VAL A 72 -1.76 -2.01 -8.44
C VAL A 72 -0.34 -1.70 -8.92
N ASP A 73 0.11 -2.32 -10.01
CA ASP A 73 1.49 -2.20 -10.51
C ASP A 73 1.80 -0.77 -10.97
N VAL A 74 0.89 -0.12 -11.71
CA VAL A 74 1.07 1.26 -12.16
C VAL A 74 1.02 2.25 -11.00
N THR A 75 0.10 2.05 -10.05
CA THR A 75 0.02 2.95 -8.89
C THR A 75 1.27 2.83 -8.03
N LEU A 76 1.78 1.61 -7.78
CA LEU A 76 3.03 1.43 -7.03
C LEU A 76 4.22 2.04 -7.78
N ARG A 77 4.30 1.85 -9.10
CA ARG A 77 5.32 2.52 -9.93
C ARG A 77 5.28 4.04 -9.75
N ASP A 78 4.08 4.64 -9.78
CA ASP A 78 3.90 6.07 -9.60
C ASP A 78 4.25 6.53 -8.19
N VAL A 79 3.85 5.79 -7.15
CA VAL A 79 4.24 6.06 -5.76
C VAL A 79 5.76 6.16 -5.66
N LEU A 80 6.49 5.20 -6.24
CA LEU A 80 7.96 5.19 -6.21
C LEU A 80 8.56 6.33 -7.03
N ALA A 81 8.04 6.61 -8.22
CA ALA A 81 8.50 7.71 -9.08
C ALA A 81 8.28 9.07 -8.43
N ILE A 82 7.10 9.30 -7.85
CA ILE A 82 6.76 10.54 -7.16
C ILE A 82 7.60 10.68 -5.89
N THR A 83 7.81 9.60 -5.13
CA THR A 83 8.71 9.60 -3.97
C THR A 83 10.13 10.01 -4.36
N PHE A 84 10.63 9.51 -5.49
CA PHE A 84 11.93 9.90 -6.04
C PHE A 84 11.97 11.39 -6.41
N ASP A 85 10.92 11.85 -7.07
CA ASP A 85 10.78 13.23 -7.56
C ASP A 85 10.53 14.27 -6.45
N LEU A 86 10.21 13.85 -5.22
CA LEU A 86 10.10 14.77 -4.10
C LEU A 86 11.43 15.51 -3.89
N PRO A 87 11.38 16.82 -3.56
CA PRO A 87 12.58 17.60 -3.34
C PRO A 87 13.33 17.10 -2.11
N ASP A 88 14.64 17.33 -2.04
CA ASP A 88 15.49 16.75 -1.00
C ASP A 88 15.14 17.25 0.40
N GLU A 89 14.63 18.48 0.51
CA GLU A 89 14.12 19.03 1.77
C GLU A 89 12.94 18.24 2.32
N ALA A 90 12.14 17.59 1.45
CA ALA A 90 11.01 16.74 1.85
C ALA A 90 11.47 15.35 2.32
N LYS A 91 12.72 14.96 2.04
CA LYS A 91 13.24 13.61 2.28
C LYS A 91 14.36 13.58 3.32
N GLN A 92 14.51 14.65 4.10
CA GLN A 92 15.58 14.74 5.10
C GLN A 92 15.47 13.58 6.11
N SER A 93 16.58 12.89 6.36
CA SER A 93 16.67 11.72 7.27
C SER A 93 15.83 10.50 6.85
N TRP A 94 15.09 10.54 5.73
CA TRP A 94 14.26 9.41 5.27
C TRP A 94 15.08 8.16 5.01
N LEU A 95 16.30 8.29 4.46
CA LEU A 95 17.13 7.14 4.11
C LEU A 95 17.48 6.27 5.32
N THR A 96 17.80 6.87 6.46
CA THR A 96 18.06 6.15 7.70
C THR A 96 16.82 5.35 8.15
N ILE A 97 15.63 5.95 8.04
CA ILE A 97 14.37 5.31 8.45
C ILE A 97 13.94 4.24 7.45
N LEU A 98 14.12 4.48 6.14
CA LEU A 98 13.91 3.51 5.09
C LEU A 98 14.80 2.28 5.29
N ASP A 99 16.06 2.45 5.66
CA ASP A 99 16.98 1.35 5.94
C ASP A 99 16.49 0.48 7.12
N ALA A 100 15.96 1.11 8.17
CA ALA A 100 15.35 0.41 9.31
C ALA A 100 14.07 -0.33 8.90
N LEU A 101 13.14 0.35 8.23
CA LEU A 101 11.86 -0.23 7.79
C LEU A 101 12.00 -1.30 6.71
N THR A 102 13.06 -1.27 5.90
CA THR A 102 13.36 -2.30 4.89
C THR A 102 14.22 -3.44 5.44
N LEU A 103 14.60 -3.39 6.72
CA LEU A 103 15.50 -4.35 7.37
C LEU A 103 16.80 -4.58 6.57
N LYS A 104 17.30 -3.56 5.89
CA LYS A 104 18.41 -3.68 4.93
C LYS A 104 19.64 -4.41 5.48
N THR A 105 20.02 -4.11 6.72
CA THR A 105 21.15 -4.77 7.41
C THR A 105 20.68 -5.75 8.47
N GLY A 106 19.37 -5.76 8.77
CA GLY A 106 18.76 -6.56 9.83
C GLY A 106 18.06 -7.82 9.34
N TRP A 107 17.88 -7.99 8.01
CA TRP A 107 17.08 -9.07 7.43
C TRP A 107 17.60 -10.44 7.86
N ASP A 108 18.90 -10.68 7.79
CA ASP A 108 19.48 -11.99 8.16
C ASP A 108 19.22 -12.33 9.64
N LYS A 109 19.31 -11.33 10.52
CA LYS A 109 19.01 -11.51 11.94
C LYS A 109 17.53 -11.78 12.17
N PHE A 110 16.66 -11.01 11.52
CA PHE A 110 15.22 -11.21 11.58
C PHE A 110 14.82 -12.59 11.05
N ALA A 111 15.39 -13.01 9.92
CA ALA A 111 15.16 -14.32 9.34
C ALA A 111 15.60 -15.44 10.27
N ALA A 112 16.79 -15.35 10.87
CA ALA A 112 17.26 -16.32 11.85
C ALA A 112 16.34 -16.39 13.09
N GLN A 113 15.76 -15.27 13.52
CA GLN A 113 14.79 -15.27 14.61
C GLN A 113 13.49 -15.99 14.23
N LEU A 114 12.99 -15.81 13.01
CA LEU A 114 11.83 -16.55 12.51
C LEU A 114 12.13 -18.06 12.35
N ASP A 115 13.30 -18.40 11.80
CA ASP A 115 13.72 -19.79 11.64
C ASP A 115 13.80 -20.51 13.00
N ASN A 116 14.26 -19.83 14.06
CA ASN A 116 14.27 -20.36 15.43
C ASN A 116 12.86 -20.65 15.98
N LEU A 117 11.81 -20.01 15.45
CA LEU A 117 10.41 -20.29 15.76
C LEU A 117 9.83 -21.42 14.88
N GLY A 118 10.65 -22.05 14.04
CA GLY A 118 10.21 -23.04 13.06
C GLY A 118 9.47 -22.42 11.86
N LEU A 119 9.61 -21.11 11.66
CA LEU A 119 9.03 -20.37 10.54
C LEU A 119 10.09 -20.16 9.47
N GLU A 120 10.17 -21.08 8.50
CA GLU A 120 11.07 -20.92 7.36
C GLU A 120 10.79 -19.59 6.63
N THR A 121 11.80 -18.74 6.55
CA THR A 121 11.70 -17.53 5.73
C THR A 121 11.64 -17.88 4.24
N THR A 122 10.60 -17.40 3.56
CA THR A 122 10.42 -17.59 2.12
C THR A 122 10.21 -16.24 1.45
N PRO A 123 10.24 -16.15 0.11
CA PRO A 123 9.82 -14.93 -0.59
C PRO A 123 8.41 -14.45 -0.19
N GLN A 124 7.59 -15.35 0.38
CA GLN A 124 6.26 -15.08 0.86
C GLN A 124 6.24 -14.33 2.20
N SER A 125 7.34 -14.35 2.96
CA SER A 125 7.50 -13.59 4.21
C SER A 125 7.46 -12.07 3.98
N GLY A 126 7.59 -11.60 2.73
CA GLY A 126 7.29 -10.22 2.36
C GLY A 126 5.83 -9.82 2.62
N TYR A 127 4.89 -10.78 2.58
CA TYR A 127 3.51 -10.52 2.98
C TYR A 127 3.37 -10.27 4.48
N PHE A 128 4.14 -10.99 5.30
CA PHE A 128 4.14 -10.80 6.75
C PHE A 128 4.62 -9.41 7.12
N TRP A 129 5.79 -9.00 6.62
CA TRP A 129 6.34 -7.68 6.90
C TRP A 129 5.40 -6.55 6.44
N SER A 130 4.87 -6.67 5.23
CA SER A 130 3.85 -5.77 4.69
C SER A 130 2.57 -5.73 5.54
N ALA A 131 2.14 -6.86 6.12
CA ALA A 131 0.95 -6.91 6.97
C ALA A 131 1.15 -6.16 8.29
N LEU A 132 2.33 -6.25 8.91
CA LEU A 132 2.66 -5.49 10.12
C LEU A 132 2.64 -3.97 9.86
N LEU A 133 3.26 -3.53 8.77
CA LEU A 133 3.25 -2.12 8.36
C LEU A 133 1.82 -1.65 8.02
N ALA A 134 1.02 -2.51 7.38
CA ALA A 134 -0.38 -2.22 7.08
C ALA A 134 -1.22 -2.08 8.35
N ALA A 135 -0.98 -2.92 9.36
CA ALA A 135 -1.64 -2.86 10.65
C ALA A 135 -1.36 -1.53 11.35
N LEU A 136 -0.09 -1.09 11.38
CA LEU A 136 0.28 0.23 11.91
C LEU A 136 -0.47 1.35 11.17
N SER A 137 -0.41 1.37 9.84
CA SER A 137 -1.09 2.41 9.03
C SER A 137 -2.62 2.42 9.25
N ALA A 138 -3.23 1.25 9.50
CA ALA A 138 -4.64 1.16 9.81
C ALA A 138 -5.01 1.75 11.19
N THR A 139 -4.10 1.70 12.17
CA THR A 139 -4.33 2.29 13.50
C THR A 139 -4.12 3.79 13.55
N ALA A 140 -3.22 4.32 12.73
CA ALA A 140 -2.75 5.70 12.80
C ALA A 140 -3.85 6.78 12.84
N PRO A 141 -5.00 6.66 12.14
CA PRO A 141 -6.07 7.66 12.24
C PRO A 141 -6.77 7.70 13.60
N HIS A 142 -6.55 6.70 14.46
CA HIS A 142 -7.28 6.49 15.70
C HIS A 142 -6.42 6.64 16.95
N ILE A 143 -5.09 6.68 16.79
CA ILE A 143 -4.14 6.65 17.90
C ILE A 143 -3.06 7.70 17.70
N THR A 144 -2.60 8.26 18.80
CA THR A 144 -1.35 9.03 18.82
C THR A 144 -0.23 8.10 19.25
N LEU A 145 0.90 8.13 18.53
CA LEU A 145 2.01 7.23 18.84
C LEU A 145 2.88 7.81 19.96
N THR A 146 3.15 7.00 20.99
CA THR A 146 3.94 7.41 22.17
C THR A 146 5.35 7.87 21.77
N GLU A 147 5.96 7.29 20.73
CA GLU A 147 7.30 7.66 20.25
C GLU A 147 7.38 9.11 19.75
N PHE A 148 6.26 9.68 19.29
CA PHE A 148 6.19 11.07 18.83
C PHE A 148 5.60 12.00 19.87
N HIS A 149 4.78 11.46 20.80
CA HIS A 149 4.10 12.21 21.83
C HIS A 149 4.02 11.42 23.15
N PRO A 150 5.14 11.26 23.88
CA PRO A 150 5.24 10.31 25.00
C PRO A 150 4.37 10.70 26.21
N ASP A 151 4.10 11.98 26.38
CA ASP A 151 3.37 12.52 27.53
C ASP A 151 1.86 12.73 27.24
N LEU A 152 1.38 12.41 26.04
CA LEU A 152 -0.02 12.61 25.69
C LEU A 152 -0.90 11.46 26.22
N PRO A 153 -2.00 11.77 26.95
CA PRO A 153 -2.97 10.77 27.38
C PRO A 153 -3.61 10.06 26.18
N GLY A 154 -3.73 8.74 26.25
CA GLY A 154 -4.26 7.93 25.16
C GLY A 154 -3.28 7.68 24.01
N SER A 155 -1.98 7.91 24.24
CA SER A 155 -0.94 7.43 23.34
C SER A 155 -0.69 5.94 23.54
N GLU A 156 -0.30 5.26 22.45
CA GLU A 156 0.08 3.85 22.44
C GLU A 156 1.41 3.70 21.69
N GLY A 157 2.27 2.79 22.14
CA GLY A 157 3.52 2.49 21.45
C GLY A 157 3.27 1.82 20.10
N VAL A 158 4.13 2.07 19.12
CA VAL A 158 4.01 1.50 17.77
C VAL A 158 3.93 -0.03 17.80
N ALA A 159 4.76 -0.68 18.62
CA ALA A 159 4.77 -2.13 18.72
C ALA A 159 3.43 -2.65 19.29
N ASP A 160 2.89 -1.98 20.31
CA ASP A 160 1.59 -2.34 20.92
C ASP A 160 0.44 -2.16 19.94
N ALA A 161 0.42 -1.08 19.17
CA ALA A 161 -0.59 -0.83 18.15
C ALA A 161 -0.65 -1.94 17.10
N ILE A 162 0.52 -2.40 16.63
CA ILE A 162 0.65 -3.50 15.67
C ILE A 162 0.16 -4.81 16.31
N ARG A 163 0.67 -5.14 17.50
CA ARG A 163 0.27 -6.36 18.24
C ARG A 163 -1.24 -6.40 18.46
N ARG A 164 -1.84 -5.32 18.92
CA ARG A 164 -3.28 -5.23 19.17
C ARG A 164 -4.10 -5.49 17.90
N VAL A 165 -3.68 -4.98 16.75
CA VAL A 165 -4.41 -5.20 15.50
C VAL A 165 -4.19 -6.60 14.93
N VAL A 166 -2.96 -7.11 14.99
CA VAL A 166 -2.59 -8.39 14.35
C VAL A 166 -2.89 -9.60 15.23
N THR A 167 -2.86 -9.45 16.56
CA THR A 167 -3.03 -10.54 17.55
C THR A 167 -4.34 -10.45 18.35
N ASP A 168 -4.85 -9.25 18.65
CA ASP A 168 -6.03 -9.10 19.50
C ASP A 168 -7.31 -8.73 18.74
N GLY A 169 -7.18 -8.15 17.55
CA GLY A 169 -8.28 -7.80 16.68
C GLY A 169 -9.24 -6.75 17.21
N LYS A 170 -8.72 -5.80 18.02
CA LYS A 170 -9.53 -4.76 18.66
C LYS A 170 -9.03 -3.37 18.30
N ASP A 171 -9.94 -2.40 18.20
CA ASP A 171 -9.56 -0.99 18.13
C ASP A 171 -9.29 -0.41 19.53
N HIS A 172 -8.93 0.87 19.59
CA HIS A 172 -8.67 1.59 20.85
C HIS A 172 -9.92 1.68 21.76
N GLY A 173 -11.12 1.51 21.21
CA GLY A 173 -12.38 1.48 21.95
C GLY A 173 -12.76 0.09 22.46
N GLY A 174 -11.90 -0.92 22.26
CA GLY A 174 -12.17 -2.31 22.61
C GLY A 174 -13.24 -2.96 21.73
N GLN A 175 -13.65 -2.32 20.63
CA GLN A 175 -14.56 -2.93 19.67
C GLN A 175 -13.78 -3.96 18.84
N GLU A 176 -14.38 -5.14 18.63
CA GLU A 176 -13.85 -6.08 17.65
C GLU A 176 -13.75 -5.38 16.30
N ILE A 177 -12.53 -5.34 15.76
CA ILE A 177 -12.31 -4.93 14.38
C ILE A 177 -12.90 -6.05 13.53
N ARG A 178 -14.14 -5.85 13.04
CA ARG A 178 -14.74 -6.74 12.06
C ARG A 178 -13.77 -6.93 10.89
N GLY A 179 -13.26 -8.16 10.74
CA GLY A 179 -12.20 -8.46 9.78
C GLY A 179 -10.80 -8.51 10.38
N TYR A 180 -10.64 -8.89 11.66
CA TYR A 180 -9.35 -9.22 12.26
C TYR A 180 -8.45 -10.13 11.40
N ASP A 181 -9.06 -11.03 10.61
CA ASP A 181 -8.33 -11.89 9.68
C ASP A 181 -7.66 -11.15 8.50
N VAL A 182 -7.97 -9.87 8.27
CA VAL A 182 -7.50 -9.14 7.07
C VAL A 182 -5.98 -8.98 7.07
N PHE A 183 -5.36 -8.95 8.25
CA PHE A 183 -3.91 -8.93 8.41
C PHE A 183 -3.31 -10.32 8.62
N GLY A 184 -4.10 -11.30 9.09
CA GLY A 184 -3.66 -12.69 9.31
C GLY A 184 -3.80 -13.62 8.10
N MET A 185 -4.55 -13.22 7.07
CA MET A 185 -4.70 -13.99 5.83
C MET A 185 -3.66 -13.60 4.78
N TRP A 186 -3.26 -14.57 3.95
CA TRP A 186 -2.78 -14.25 2.62
C TRP A 186 -3.87 -13.50 1.88
N CYS A 187 -3.46 -12.35 1.43
CA CYS A 187 -3.26 -12.13 0.02
C CYS A 187 -3.72 -13.24 -0.98
N MET A 188 -5.00 -13.33 -1.35
CA MET A 188 -5.54 -14.41 -2.19
C MET A 188 -5.23 -14.24 -3.69
N PRO A 189 -4.72 -15.28 -4.40
CA PRO A 189 -5.07 -15.47 -5.80
C PRO A 189 -6.55 -15.86 -5.84
N ARG A 190 -7.27 -15.23 -6.76
CA ARG A 190 -8.73 -15.29 -6.97
C ARG A 190 -9.36 -16.70 -7.07
N HIS A 191 -8.55 -17.75 -7.09
CA HIS A 191 -8.89 -19.14 -7.43
C HIS A 191 -8.46 -20.20 -6.38
N GLY A 192 -8.02 -19.81 -5.18
CA GLY A 192 -7.57 -20.74 -4.13
C GLY A 192 -8.36 -20.70 -2.83
N LYS A 193 -8.06 -21.63 -1.91
CA LYS A 193 -8.47 -21.52 -0.50
C LYS A 193 -7.62 -20.42 0.18
N PRO A 194 -8.20 -19.63 1.11
CA PRO A 194 -7.42 -18.72 1.95
C PRO A 194 -6.29 -19.48 2.63
N THR A 195 -5.06 -19.01 2.44
CA THR A 195 -3.90 -19.51 3.18
C THR A 195 -3.54 -18.44 4.20
N PRO A 196 -3.34 -18.74 5.48
CA PRO A 196 -2.95 -17.73 6.48
C PRO A 196 -1.48 -17.33 6.30
N ILE A 197 -1.15 -16.06 6.60
CA ILE A 197 0.26 -15.65 6.70
C ILE A 197 0.77 -16.35 7.94
N ARG A 198 1.59 -17.38 7.77
CA ARG A 198 1.92 -18.33 8.84
C ARG A 198 2.44 -17.59 10.06
N GLU A 199 3.34 -16.65 9.84
CA GLU A 199 4.00 -15.84 10.87
C GLU A 199 3.01 -15.07 11.75
N THR A 200 1.87 -14.62 11.21
CA THR A 200 0.84 -13.90 12.00
C THR A 200 0.12 -14.78 13.02
N ALA A 201 0.13 -16.10 12.82
CA ALA A 201 -0.42 -17.06 13.77
C ALA A 201 0.56 -17.35 14.93
N HIS A 202 1.79 -16.83 14.89
CA HIS A 202 2.79 -16.96 15.93
C HIS A 202 2.97 -15.61 16.64
N PRO A 203 2.40 -15.43 17.85
CA PRO A 203 2.49 -14.17 18.58
C PRO A 203 3.92 -13.66 18.72
N GLU A 204 4.88 -14.55 18.99
CA GLU A 204 6.31 -14.21 19.12
C GLU A 204 6.89 -13.61 17.84
N ALA A 205 6.51 -14.12 16.65
CA ALA A 205 6.94 -13.55 15.38
C ALA A 205 6.37 -12.14 15.18
N VAL A 206 5.10 -11.94 15.53
CA VAL A 206 4.45 -10.62 15.51
C VAL A 206 5.15 -9.66 16.48
N HIS A 207 5.52 -10.10 17.68
CA HIS A 207 6.26 -9.28 18.66
C HIS A 207 7.61 -8.84 18.08
N ILE A 208 8.41 -9.77 17.56
CA ILE A 208 9.73 -9.47 16.99
C ILE A 208 9.60 -8.43 15.87
N GLY A 209 8.65 -8.62 14.95
CA GLY A 209 8.45 -7.67 13.86
C GLY A 209 7.91 -6.31 14.32
N ALA A 210 6.97 -6.30 15.26
CA ALA A 210 6.41 -5.09 15.83
C ALA A 210 7.44 -4.26 16.59
N ASP A 211 8.32 -4.92 17.36
CA ASP A 211 9.40 -4.27 18.10
C ASP A 211 10.41 -3.62 17.14
N LEU A 212 10.77 -4.29 16.03
CA LEU A 212 11.65 -3.71 15.00
C LEU A 212 11.04 -2.46 14.32
N ILE A 213 9.72 -2.44 14.12
CA ILE A 213 9.02 -1.26 13.59
C ILE A 213 8.93 -0.16 14.66
N GLY A 214 8.74 -0.52 15.94
CA GLY A 214 8.83 0.40 17.07
C GLY A 214 10.20 1.04 17.20
N ASP A 215 11.28 0.27 17.03
CA ASP A 215 12.65 0.78 17.00
C ASP A 215 12.84 1.78 15.84
N ALA A 216 12.28 1.50 14.67
CA ALA A 216 12.29 2.44 13.54
C ALA A 216 11.51 3.72 13.83
N ALA A 217 10.40 3.64 14.58
CA ALA A 217 9.62 4.79 15.01
C ALA A 217 10.39 5.66 16.02
N ASN A 218 11.03 5.03 17.01
CA ASN A 218 11.91 5.70 17.96
C ASN A 218 13.08 6.40 17.25
N LEU A 219 13.67 5.73 16.25
CA LEU A 219 14.72 6.32 15.42
C LEU A 219 14.20 7.51 14.62
N ALA A 220 12.99 7.43 14.05
CA ALA A 220 12.36 8.53 13.32
C ALA A 220 12.12 9.74 14.22
N ALA A 221 11.57 9.53 15.42
CA ALA A 221 11.38 10.56 16.42
C ALA A 221 12.72 11.20 16.84
N GLY A 222 13.75 10.39 17.08
CA GLY A 222 15.10 10.87 17.40
C GLY A 222 15.78 11.63 16.25
N LYS A 223 15.35 11.40 14.99
CA LYS A 223 15.76 12.15 13.80
C LYS A 223 14.88 13.37 13.51
N GLY A 224 13.89 13.64 14.35
CA GLY A 224 12.99 14.79 14.24
C GLY A 224 11.91 14.67 13.18
N LEU A 225 11.61 13.46 12.69
CA LEU A 225 10.49 13.26 11.76
C LEU A 225 9.15 13.42 12.48
N ALA A 226 8.19 14.02 11.81
CA ALA A 226 6.81 14.04 12.27
C ALA A 226 6.17 12.63 12.14
N GLN A 227 5.17 12.35 12.98
CA GLN A 227 4.39 11.11 12.91
C GLN A 227 3.85 10.86 11.48
N GLY A 228 3.36 11.91 10.81
CA GLY A 228 2.85 11.82 9.44
C GLY A 228 3.89 11.38 8.41
N GLU A 229 5.14 11.84 8.56
CA GLU A 229 6.24 11.46 7.66
C GLU A 229 6.66 10.00 7.89
N PHE A 230 6.76 9.57 9.15
CA PHE A 230 7.04 8.17 9.48
C PHE A 230 5.96 7.23 8.94
N LEU A 231 4.69 7.63 9.02
CA LEU A 231 3.58 6.86 8.45
C LEU A 231 3.62 6.84 6.92
N LEU A 232 3.96 7.95 6.27
CA LEU A 232 4.15 7.98 4.81
C LEU A 232 5.27 7.00 4.39
N LEU A 233 6.40 7.01 5.08
CA LEU A 233 7.50 6.07 4.84
C LEU A 233 7.06 4.62 5.07
N THR A 234 6.34 4.35 6.15
CA THR A 234 5.74 3.04 6.45
C THR A 234 4.85 2.56 5.30
N GLN A 235 4.00 3.44 4.76
CA GLN A 235 3.08 3.16 3.67
C GLN A 235 3.80 2.86 2.36
N ILE A 236 4.80 3.67 2.01
CA ILE A 236 5.63 3.49 0.81
C ILE A 236 6.43 2.18 0.91
N VAL A 237 7.12 1.96 2.03
CA VAL A 237 7.94 0.75 2.24
C VAL A 237 7.05 -0.49 2.26
N GLY A 238 5.98 -0.49 3.05
CA GLY A 238 5.07 -1.62 3.14
C GLY A 238 4.49 -2.00 1.78
N ALA A 239 4.13 -1.00 0.96
CA ALA A 239 3.65 -1.24 -0.39
C ALA A 239 4.75 -1.86 -1.28
N ALA A 240 5.98 -1.38 -1.19
CA ALA A 240 7.09 -1.82 -2.03
C ALA A 240 7.68 -3.20 -1.63
N VAL A 241 7.64 -3.57 -0.36
CA VAL A 241 8.21 -4.82 0.18
C VAL A 241 7.23 -5.99 0.18
N SER A 242 5.94 -5.73 -0.08
CA SER A 242 4.97 -6.80 -0.29
C SER A 242 5.42 -7.72 -1.44
N ALA A 243 5.37 -9.02 -1.21
CA ALA A 243 5.77 -10.01 -2.23
C ALA A 243 4.92 -9.88 -3.51
N ASP A 244 3.62 -9.60 -3.35
CA ASP A 244 2.73 -9.20 -4.45
C ASP A 244 1.50 -8.45 -3.92
N LEU A 245 1.48 -7.12 -4.03
CA LEU A 245 0.36 -6.30 -3.59
C LEU A 245 -0.98 -6.69 -4.22
N TRP A 246 -0.98 -7.17 -5.47
CA TRP A 246 -2.22 -7.58 -6.12
C TRP A 246 -2.87 -8.74 -5.37
N HIS A 247 -2.05 -9.59 -4.77
CA HIS A 247 -2.55 -10.61 -3.90
C HIS A 247 -3.01 -10.03 -2.57
N GLN A 248 -2.47 -8.92 -2.02
CA GLN A 248 -2.66 -8.41 -0.63
C GLN A 248 -3.64 -7.20 -0.45
N PRO A 249 -4.97 -7.43 -0.38
CA PRO A 249 -5.97 -6.39 -0.17
C PRO A 249 -5.74 -5.41 0.98
N ALA A 250 -5.34 -5.92 2.15
CA ALA A 250 -5.08 -5.06 3.31
C ALA A 250 -3.95 -4.06 3.01
N SER A 251 -2.86 -4.49 2.40
CA SER A 251 -1.75 -3.61 2.04
C SER A 251 -2.13 -2.64 0.91
N VAL A 252 -2.93 -3.04 -0.07
CA VAL A 252 -3.44 -2.08 -1.05
C VAL A 252 -4.31 -1.01 -0.39
N ARG A 253 -5.18 -1.40 0.55
CA ARG A 253 -6.07 -0.47 1.26
C ARG A 253 -5.29 0.47 2.19
N TYR A 254 -4.47 -0.09 3.08
CA TYR A 254 -3.86 0.64 4.19
C TYR A 254 -2.45 1.14 3.89
N LEU A 255 -1.78 0.62 2.86
CA LEU A 255 -0.44 1.08 2.45
C LEU A 255 -0.50 1.80 1.10
N LEU A 256 -0.89 1.14 0.02
CA LEU A 256 -0.84 1.75 -1.33
C LEU A 256 -1.75 2.98 -1.44
N THR A 257 -3.03 2.85 -1.08
CA THR A 257 -3.98 3.99 -1.12
C THR A 257 -3.51 5.13 -0.20
N ALA A 258 -3.03 4.79 1.00
CA ALA A 258 -2.57 5.76 1.98
C ALA A 258 -1.30 6.49 1.51
N ALA A 259 -0.35 5.78 0.89
CA ALA A 259 0.85 6.36 0.28
C ALA A 259 0.49 7.35 -0.83
N VAL A 260 -0.50 7.05 -1.67
CA VAL A 260 -0.98 7.99 -2.70
C VAL A 260 -1.48 9.28 -2.04
N THR A 261 -2.34 9.17 -1.03
CA THR A 261 -2.87 10.34 -0.31
C THR A 261 -1.76 11.14 0.39
N GLY A 262 -0.84 10.46 1.08
CA GLY A 262 0.28 11.10 1.77
C GLY A 262 1.27 11.77 0.82
N LEU A 263 1.58 11.16 -0.33
CA LEU A 263 2.44 11.77 -1.34
C LEU A 263 1.81 13.01 -1.99
N ARG A 264 0.49 13.02 -2.23
CA ARG A 264 -0.18 14.25 -2.70
C ARG A 264 -0.07 15.37 -1.67
N ALA A 265 -0.24 15.05 -0.39
CA ALA A 265 -0.12 16.02 0.69
C ALA A 265 1.31 16.57 0.80
N ALA A 266 2.32 15.69 0.79
CA ALA A 266 3.73 16.06 0.81
C ALA A 266 4.09 16.93 -0.41
N ALA A 267 3.69 16.52 -1.62
CA ALA A 267 3.93 17.30 -2.83
C ALA A 267 3.33 18.71 -2.76
N GLY A 268 2.10 18.84 -2.26
CA GLY A 268 1.44 20.13 -2.08
C GLY A 268 2.14 21.03 -1.05
N GLN A 269 2.61 20.47 0.06
CA GLN A 269 3.38 21.20 1.08
C GLN A 269 4.69 21.78 0.51
N HIS A 270 5.33 21.05 -0.40
CA HIS A 270 6.58 21.44 -1.03
C HIS A 270 6.39 22.16 -2.38
N ARG A 271 5.16 22.63 -2.69
CA ARG A 271 4.82 23.36 -3.94
C ARG A 271 5.22 22.62 -5.22
N ALA A 272 5.23 21.29 -5.18
CA ALA A 272 5.30 20.44 -6.37
C ALA A 272 3.89 20.36 -7.02
N ASP A 273 3.30 21.52 -7.30
CA ASP A 273 1.93 21.68 -7.78
C ASP A 273 1.82 21.08 -9.18
N GLY A 274 1.31 19.85 -9.27
CA GLY A 274 1.23 19.10 -10.53
C GLY A 274 1.47 17.60 -10.41
N VAL A 275 1.75 17.07 -9.21
CA VAL A 275 1.84 15.63 -8.99
C VAL A 275 0.54 14.94 -9.40
N ARG A 276 0.64 14.13 -10.46
CA ARG A 276 -0.45 13.36 -11.04
C ARG A 276 -0.06 11.90 -11.14
N PHE A 277 -0.94 11.05 -10.63
CA PHE A 277 -0.82 9.61 -10.82
C PHE A 277 -1.33 9.26 -12.22
N SER A 278 -0.69 8.30 -12.87
CA SER A 278 -0.92 7.96 -14.28
C SER A 278 -2.35 7.54 -14.57
N LEU A 279 -3.01 6.95 -13.56
CA LEU A 279 -4.40 6.49 -13.65
C LEU A 279 -5.42 7.54 -13.14
N ASP A 280 -5.00 8.76 -12.80
CA ASP A 280 -5.92 9.85 -12.47
C ASP A 280 -6.81 10.19 -13.69
N GLY A 281 -8.11 10.20 -13.49
CA GLY A 281 -9.13 10.42 -14.52
C GLY A 281 -9.62 9.14 -15.22
N GLN A 282 -9.03 7.98 -14.91
CA GLN A 282 -9.54 6.70 -15.41
C GLN A 282 -10.89 6.36 -14.77
N THR A 283 -11.80 5.80 -15.57
CA THR A 283 -13.13 5.40 -15.11
C THR A 283 -13.16 3.90 -14.80
N PRO A 284 -13.89 3.49 -13.75
CA PRO A 284 -14.10 2.07 -13.47
C PRO A 284 -14.83 1.36 -14.62
N ASP A 285 -14.64 0.06 -14.73
CA ASP A 285 -15.36 -0.81 -15.64
C ASP A 285 -16.85 -0.83 -15.27
N THR A 286 -17.63 -0.07 -16.03
CA THR A 286 -19.06 0.17 -15.76
C THR A 286 -19.96 -1.00 -16.14
N ASP A 287 -19.45 -2.08 -16.72
CA ASP A 287 -20.29 -3.18 -17.21
C ASP A 287 -20.99 -3.95 -16.06
N ASP A 288 -20.41 -3.95 -14.86
CA ASP A 288 -21.07 -4.50 -13.65
C ASP A 288 -22.12 -3.53 -13.06
N ILE A 289 -21.90 -2.21 -13.17
CA ILE A 289 -22.86 -1.17 -12.72
C ILE A 289 -24.08 -1.18 -13.62
N LYS A 290 -23.88 -1.33 -14.93
CA LYS A 290 -24.97 -1.48 -15.91
C LYS A 290 -25.81 -2.72 -15.58
N LYS A 291 -25.21 -3.90 -15.35
CA LYS A 291 -25.96 -5.13 -15.01
C LYS A 291 -26.74 -5.04 -13.68
N LYS A 292 -26.20 -4.39 -12.64
CA LYS A 292 -26.94 -4.13 -11.39
C LYS A 292 -28.08 -3.14 -11.59
N LYS A 293 -27.87 -2.07 -12.37
CA LYS A 293 -28.92 -1.13 -12.75
C LYS A 293 -30.01 -1.82 -13.57
N THR A 294 -29.70 -2.72 -14.51
CA THR A 294 -30.71 -3.44 -15.31
C THR A 294 -31.56 -4.39 -14.47
N LYS A 295 -31.00 -5.03 -13.43
CA LYS A 295 -31.78 -5.83 -12.47
C LYS A 295 -32.68 -4.98 -11.57
N LYS A 296 -32.21 -3.82 -11.11
CA LYS A 296 -32.99 -2.89 -10.28
C LYS A 296 -34.08 -2.14 -11.07
N LYS A 297 -33.80 -1.76 -12.32
CA LYS A 297 -34.78 -1.13 -13.25
C LYS A 297 -35.90 -2.07 -13.70
N LYS A 298 -35.75 -3.39 -13.51
CA LYS A 298 -36.81 -4.37 -13.73
C LYS A 298 -37.73 -4.52 -12.51
N ALA A 299 -37.34 -4.00 -11.35
CA ALA A 299 -38.12 -4.01 -10.12
C ALA A 299 -38.85 -2.68 -9.87
N ASP A 300 -38.29 -1.55 -10.28
CA ASP A 300 -38.96 -0.25 -10.22
C ASP A 300 -39.01 0.40 -11.60
N LYS A 301 -40.20 0.37 -12.21
CA LYS A 301 -40.59 1.33 -13.24
C LYS A 301 -41.19 2.51 -12.50
N THR A 302 -40.52 3.66 -12.52
CA THR A 302 -41.04 4.99 -12.90
C THR A 302 -39.89 6.00 -12.78
N GLU A 303 -39.93 7.02 -13.64
CA GLU A 303 -39.13 8.26 -13.65
C GLU A 303 -37.71 8.25 -14.27
N THR A 304 -37.71 8.78 -15.50
CA THR A 304 -36.87 9.86 -16.03
C THR A 304 -35.74 10.36 -15.12
N ALA A 305 -34.49 10.24 -15.58
CA ALA A 305 -33.42 11.11 -15.11
C ALA A 305 -32.32 11.27 -16.15
N ALA A 306 -31.99 12.54 -16.34
CA ALA A 306 -30.97 13.19 -17.15
C ALA A 306 -29.59 12.49 -17.21
N SER A 307 -28.92 12.73 -18.33
CA SER A 307 -27.46 12.57 -18.47
C SER A 307 -26.71 13.40 -17.42
N PRO A 308 -25.79 12.82 -16.64
CA PRO A 308 -24.69 13.57 -16.06
C PRO A 308 -23.56 13.57 -17.12
N GLY A 309 -23.05 14.71 -17.58
CA GLY A 309 -22.44 15.74 -16.76
C GLY A 309 -20.92 15.53 -16.83
N ARG A 310 -20.18 16.55 -17.26
CA ARG A 310 -18.73 16.53 -17.56
C ARG A 310 -17.92 15.83 -16.47
N GLY A 311 -17.04 14.92 -16.89
CA GLY A 311 -16.23 14.08 -16.02
C GLY A 311 -15.30 14.89 -15.13
N GLU A 312 -15.53 14.83 -13.83
CA GLU A 312 -14.49 15.08 -12.84
C GLU A 312 -13.41 14.01 -13.02
N ASN A 313 -12.15 14.42 -13.17
CA ASN A 313 -11.02 13.48 -13.18
C ASN A 313 -10.98 12.80 -11.82
N LEU A 314 -11.40 11.53 -11.76
CA LEU A 314 -11.41 10.80 -10.51
C LEU A 314 -9.98 10.50 -10.06
N PRO A 315 -9.63 10.74 -8.78
CA PRO A 315 -8.32 10.39 -8.27
C PRO A 315 -8.14 8.86 -8.26
N VAL A 316 -6.92 8.36 -8.46
CA VAL A 316 -6.61 6.91 -8.49
C VAL A 316 -7.05 6.17 -7.22
N GLU A 317 -7.11 6.84 -6.08
CA GLU A 317 -7.63 6.32 -4.82
C GLU A 317 -9.09 5.85 -4.95
N ARG A 318 -9.90 6.62 -5.69
CA ARG A 318 -11.30 6.28 -5.96
C ARG A 318 -11.40 5.13 -6.95
N LEU A 319 -10.54 5.09 -7.96
CA LEU A 319 -10.44 3.96 -8.89
C LEU A 319 -10.10 2.67 -8.14
N ILE A 320 -9.12 2.70 -7.24
CA ILE A 320 -8.76 1.58 -6.36
C ILE A 320 -9.96 1.15 -5.52
N ALA A 321 -10.64 2.09 -4.86
CA ALA A 321 -11.79 1.78 -4.02
C ALA A 321 -12.97 1.17 -4.80
N GLU A 322 -13.22 1.63 -6.02
CA GLU A 322 -14.35 1.17 -6.84
C GLU A 322 -14.05 -0.14 -7.60
N GLU A 323 -12.86 -0.29 -8.18
CA GLU A 323 -12.47 -1.51 -8.92
C GLU A 323 -12.02 -2.64 -8.01
N LEU A 324 -11.12 -2.34 -7.06
CA LEU A 324 -10.57 -3.33 -6.15
C LEU A 324 -11.49 -3.48 -4.95
N GLY A 325 -11.82 -2.37 -4.29
CA GLY A 325 -12.61 -2.38 -3.06
C GLY A 325 -13.98 -3.05 -3.22
N ALA A 326 -14.80 -2.68 -4.20
CA ALA A 326 -16.13 -3.29 -4.35
C ALA A 326 -16.09 -4.82 -4.58
N ARG A 327 -15.04 -5.32 -5.23
CA ARG A 327 -14.89 -6.74 -5.60
C ARG A 327 -14.12 -7.56 -4.57
N TRP A 328 -13.23 -6.92 -3.82
CA TRP A 328 -12.50 -7.54 -2.72
C TRP A 328 -13.36 -7.54 -1.44
N ARG A 329 -14.31 -6.60 -1.29
CA ARG A 329 -15.35 -6.58 -0.25
C ARG A 329 -16.30 -7.78 -0.31
N THR A 330 -16.73 -8.19 -1.51
CA THR A 330 -17.61 -9.38 -1.65
C THR A 330 -16.94 -10.68 -1.23
N ARG A 331 -15.63 -10.64 -0.96
CA ARG A 331 -14.81 -11.75 -0.51
C ARG A 331 -14.23 -11.55 0.90
N GLN A 332 -14.76 -10.61 1.68
CA GLN A 332 -14.34 -10.27 3.06
C GLN A 332 -12.95 -9.62 3.21
N HIS A 333 -12.15 -9.50 2.15
CA HIS A 333 -10.76 -9.04 2.22
C HIS A 333 -10.56 -7.52 2.36
N TRP A 334 -11.62 -6.73 2.27
CA TRP A 334 -11.56 -5.27 2.38
C TRP A 334 -12.17 -4.75 3.68
N GLY A 335 -12.64 -5.61 4.59
CA GLY A 335 -13.38 -5.20 5.80
C GLY A 335 -14.75 -4.55 5.53
N PRO A 336 -15.51 -4.18 6.58
CA PRO A 336 -16.78 -3.44 6.45
C PRO A 336 -16.55 -2.01 5.94
N ARG A 337 -17.64 -1.35 5.50
CA ARG A 337 -17.63 0.08 5.17
C ARG A 337 -17.31 0.91 6.42
N GLY A 338 -16.50 1.96 6.26
CA GLY A 338 -16.38 3.00 7.28
C GLY A 338 -17.66 3.85 7.34
N PRO A 339 -17.94 4.53 8.47
CA PRO A 339 -19.18 5.30 8.68
C PRO A 339 -19.41 6.41 7.63
N ASP A 340 -18.36 6.95 7.03
CA ASP A 340 -18.47 7.98 5.99
C ASP A 340 -18.70 7.43 4.56
N GLN A 341 -18.59 6.11 4.34
CA GLN A 341 -18.82 5.49 3.03
C GLN A 341 -20.27 5.09 2.77
N ASP A 342 -21.17 5.34 3.73
CA ASP A 342 -22.60 5.11 3.60
C ASP A 342 -23.39 6.35 3.15
N ARG A 343 -22.71 7.48 2.93
CA ARG A 343 -23.29 8.67 2.30
C ARG A 343 -22.90 8.72 0.83
N GLY A 344 -23.56 7.90 0.02
CA GLY A 344 -23.45 7.89 -1.44
C GLY A 344 -24.76 7.53 -2.10
#